data_AF-A0A7M7MFF7-F1
#
_entry.id   AF-A0A7M7MFF7-F1
#
_cell.length_a   1.000
_cell.length_b   1.000
_cell.length_c   1.000
_cell.angle_alpha   90.00
_cell.angle_beta   90.00
_cell.angle_gamma   90.00
#
_symmetry.space_group_name_H-M   'P 1'
#
loop_
_entity.id
_entity.type
_entity.pdbx_description
1 polymer ?
#
loop_
_entity_poly.entity_id
_entity_poly.type
_entity_poly.pdbx_seq_one_letter_code
_entity_poly.pdbx_strand_id
1 'polypeptide(L)'
;MAKRAPRCDNSSSTSRVECPMSILRSLSKGLNAVSSVAVVLGSLGATLALLLFAEPASAIDCFTCTSLNRSNAGCHDPFHPTDAHYVSNCMVPKEGHIGVFPAQYCVKLNGFSVQGNIELTIRVCSLESMDNSCGMFRYQNEYMQGCISTCDENGCNSALSKLTSSSWTAHWLLIGVISFVSVSLCNIAARL
;
A
#
# COMPACT_ATOMS: atom_id res chain seq x y z
N MET A 1 -30.68 80.58 -30.32
CA MET A 1 -31.72 79.93 -31.15
C MET A 1 -31.20 78.56 -31.58
N ALA A 2 -31.96 77.52 -31.28
CA ALA A 2 -31.61 76.11 -31.46
C ALA A 2 -31.96 75.58 -32.85
N LYS A 3 -31.26 74.53 -33.32
CA LYS A 3 -31.88 73.43 -34.08
C LYS A 3 -31.04 72.14 -33.99
N ARG A 4 -31.78 71.03 -33.86
CA ARG A 4 -31.42 69.66 -33.46
C ARG A 4 -30.57 68.87 -34.46
N ALA A 5 -29.92 67.83 -33.93
CA ALA A 5 -29.18 66.77 -34.63
C ALA A 5 -30.08 65.70 -35.33
N PRO A 6 -29.51 64.92 -36.27
CA PRO A 6 -29.89 63.52 -36.54
C PRO A 6 -28.66 62.57 -36.40
N ARG A 7 -28.70 61.54 -35.55
CA ARG A 7 -29.19 60.15 -35.73
C ARG A 7 -28.30 59.30 -36.65
N CYS A 8 -27.61 58.32 -36.07
CA CYS A 8 -26.86 57.28 -36.78
C CYS A 8 -27.82 56.22 -37.33
N ASP A 9 -27.63 55.85 -38.60
CA ASP A 9 -28.26 54.70 -39.24
C ASP A 9 -27.20 53.71 -39.74
N ASN A 10 -27.52 52.44 -39.62
CA ASN A 10 -26.71 51.29 -40.03
C ASN A 10 -26.99 50.98 -41.52
N SER A 11 -25.99 51.13 -42.39
CA SER A 11 -25.82 50.23 -43.55
C SER A 11 -24.50 50.46 -44.29
N SER A 12 -23.63 49.44 -44.22
CA SER A 12 -22.81 48.90 -45.30
C SER A 12 -22.04 49.88 -46.22
N SER A 13 -20.75 50.09 -45.91
CA SER A 13 -19.69 49.97 -46.93
C SER A 13 -18.31 49.74 -46.30
N THR A 14 -17.82 48.51 -46.49
CA THR A 14 -16.41 48.14 -46.72
C THR A 14 -15.30 49.07 -46.23
N SER A 15 -14.68 48.73 -45.09
CA SER A 15 -13.24 48.88 -44.91
C SER A 15 -12.72 47.75 -44.02
N ARG A 16 -11.93 46.87 -44.63
CA ARG A 16 -11.37 45.66 -44.02
C ARG A 16 -10.17 46.10 -43.18
N VAL A 17 -10.34 46.19 -41.86
CA VAL A 17 -9.21 46.41 -40.94
C VAL A 17 -8.45 45.11 -40.81
N GLU A 18 -7.31 44.99 -41.48
CA GLU A 18 -6.37 43.89 -41.28
C GLU A 18 -5.66 44.05 -39.94
N CYS A 19 -6.02 43.24 -38.94
CA CYS A 19 -5.19 43.04 -37.76
C CYS A 19 -3.95 42.21 -38.16
N PRO A 20 -2.73 42.57 -37.72
CA PRO A 20 -1.54 41.79 -38.01
C PRO A 20 -1.59 40.46 -37.25
N MET A 21 -1.95 39.40 -37.99
CA MET A 21 -2.12 38.01 -37.52
C MET A 21 -0.79 37.27 -37.25
N SER A 22 0.33 37.99 -37.14
CA SER A 22 1.67 37.41 -36.94
C SER A 22 2.07 37.28 -35.47
N ILE A 23 1.59 38.17 -34.58
CA ILE A 23 2.03 38.18 -33.16
C ILE A 23 1.28 37.13 -32.32
N LEU A 24 -0.01 36.88 -32.62
CA LEU A 24 -0.84 35.89 -31.91
C LEU A 24 -0.43 34.42 -32.20
N ARG A 25 0.23 34.13 -33.32
CA ARG A 25 0.75 32.78 -33.61
C ARG A 25 2.08 32.47 -32.91
N SER A 26 2.80 33.48 -32.42
CA SER A 26 4.08 33.27 -31.74
C SER A 26 3.90 32.94 -30.25
N LEU A 27 2.84 33.46 -29.62
CA LEU A 27 2.52 33.17 -28.22
C LEU A 27 1.89 31.78 -28.02
N SER A 28 1.10 31.28 -28.99
CA SER A 28 0.52 29.92 -28.89
C SER A 28 1.55 28.79 -29.09
N LYS A 29 2.59 29.04 -29.89
CA LYS A 29 3.71 28.10 -30.09
C LYS A 29 4.62 28.01 -28.86
N GLY A 30 4.79 29.10 -28.13
CA GLY A 30 5.51 29.12 -26.85
C GLY A 30 4.79 28.34 -25.76
N LEU A 31 3.47 28.54 -25.59
CA LEU A 31 2.68 27.84 -24.57
C LEU A 31 2.64 26.31 -24.76
N ASN A 32 2.56 25.82 -25.99
CA ASN A 32 2.54 24.38 -26.28
C ASN A 32 3.90 23.70 -26.06
N ALA A 33 5.00 24.42 -26.28
CA ALA A 33 6.36 23.94 -26.02
C ALA A 33 6.67 23.88 -24.51
N VAL A 34 6.21 24.87 -23.74
CA VAL A 34 6.37 24.93 -22.27
C VAL A 34 5.55 23.81 -21.60
N SER A 35 4.37 23.49 -22.13
CA SER A 35 3.56 22.35 -21.67
C SER A 35 4.26 21.00 -21.91
N SER A 36 4.88 20.83 -23.09
CA SER A 36 5.54 19.57 -23.44
C SER A 36 6.79 19.28 -22.61
N VAL A 37 7.61 20.30 -22.30
CA VAL A 37 8.83 20.15 -21.49
C VAL A 37 8.50 19.88 -20.01
N ALA A 38 7.49 20.56 -19.46
CA ALA A 38 7.04 20.34 -18.08
C ALA A 38 6.44 18.92 -17.89
N VAL A 39 5.70 18.42 -18.88
CA VAL A 39 5.15 17.05 -18.87
C VAL A 39 6.26 15.99 -18.94
N VAL A 40 7.30 16.22 -19.75
CA VAL A 40 8.44 15.29 -19.86
C VAL A 40 9.32 15.30 -18.61
N LEU A 41 9.55 16.46 -18.00
CA LEU A 41 10.28 16.54 -16.72
C LEU A 41 9.48 15.94 -15.56
N GLY A 42 8.16 16.14 -15.54
CA GLY A 42 7.26 15.54 -14.55
C GLY A 42 7.20 14.01 -14.65
N SER A 43 7.18 13.45 -15.87
CA SER A 43 7.17 12.00 -16.09
C SER A 43 8.53 11.35 -15.77
N LEU A 44 9.64 12.02 -16.10
CA LEU A 44 10.99 11.59 -15.67
C LEU A 44 11.15 11.63 -14.15
N GLY A 45 10.61 12.67 -13.49
CA GLY A 45 10.59 12.76 -12.04
C GLY A 45 9.76 11.66 -11.38
N ALA A 46 8.57 11.36 -11.92
CA ALA A 46 7.70 10.30 -11.41
C ALA A 46 8.29 8.90 -11.61
N THR A 47 8.94 8.64 -12.75
CA THR A 47 9.61 7.35 -13.02
C THR A 47 10.86 7.16 -12.15
N LEU A 48 11.66 8.21 -11.95
CA LEU A 48 12.80 8.16 -11.02
C LEU A 48 12.33 7.95 -9.57
N ALA A 49 11.26 8.64 -9.15
CA ALA A 49 10.66 8.42 -7.83
C ALA A 49 10.20 6.97 -7.66
N LEU A 50 9.49 6.40 -8.64
CA LEU A 50 9.02 5.01 -8.59
C LEU A 50 10.16 4.00 -8.43
N LEU A 51 11.30 4.22 -9.11
CA LEU A 51 12.49 3.38 -8.97
C LEU A 51 13.18 3.50 -7.61
N LEU A 52 13.07 4.66 -6.95
CA LEU A 52 13.63 4.89 -5.61
C LEU A 52 12.77 4.28 -4.49
N PHE A 53 11.47 4.05 -4.73
CA PHE A 53 10.54 3.44 -3.77
C PHE A 53 10.29 1.95 -3.99
N ALA A 54 11.00 1.31 -4.93
CA ALA A 54 10.93 -0.13 -5.10
C ALA A 54 11.65 -0.82 -3.93
N GLU A 55 10.90 -1.25 -2.92
CA GLU A 55 11.45 -2.12 -1.88
C GLU A 55 11.82 -3.47 -2.48
N PRO A 56 13.06 -3.96 -2.28
CA PRO A 56 13.42 -5.30 -2.71
C PRO A 56 12.56 -6.31 -1.95
N ALA A 57 12.02 -7.31 -2.66
CA ALA A 57 11.32 -8.42 -2.03
C ALA A 57 12.31 -9.24 -1.19
N SER A 58 12.38 -8.97 0.12
CA SER A 58 13.16 -9.76 1.07
C SER A 58 12.28 -10.81 1.75
N ALA A 59 12.84 -11.97 2.03
CA ALA A 59 12.20 -12.95 2.89
C ALA A 59 12.13 -12.42 4.32
N ILE A 60 11.01 -12.65 5.00
CA ILE A 60 10.88 -12.29 6.42
C ILE A 60 11.55 -13.33 7.32
N ASP A 61 11.81 -12.93 8.57
CA ASP A 61 12.34 -13.80 9.60
C ASP A 61 11.21 -14.32 10.50
N CYS A 62 11.18 -15.60 10.85
CA CYS A 62 10.13 -16.18 11.69
C CYS A 62 10.66 -17.16 12.73
N PHE A 63 9.89 -17.39 13.78
CA PHE A 63 10.11 -18.55 14.64
C PHE A 63 9.53 -19.81 13.96
N THR A 64 10.26 -20.92 13.99
CA THR A 64 9.84 -22.17 13.36
C THR A 64 9.95 -23.33 14.33
N CYS A 65 8.86 -24.06 14.57
CA CYS A 65 8.88 -25.25 15.43
C CYS A 65 7.62 -26.08 15.23
N THR A 66 7.68 -27.33 15.66
CA THR A 66 6.50 -28.18 15.90
C THR A 66 6.71 -28.85 17.25
N SER A 67 5.72 -28.73 18.12
CA SER A 67 5.78 -29.26 19.48
C SER A 67 4.47 -29.92 19.84
N LEU A 68 4.57 -31.12 20.39
CA LEU A 68 3.46 -31.90 20.91
C LEU A 68 3.68 -32.07 22.41
N ASN A 69 2.63 -31.81 23.20
CA ASN A 69 2.67 -31.96 24.66
C ASN A 69 3.87 -31.28 25.32
N ARG A 70 4.20 -30.07 24.86
CA ARG A 70 5.33 -29.28 25.37
C ARG A 70 6.69 -29.96 25.25
N SER A 71 6.86 -30.84 24.26
CA SER A 71 8.16 -31.45 23.93
C SER A 71 9.24 -30.41 23.62
N ASN A 72 8.86 -29.22 23.17
CA ASN A 72 9.72 -28.05 23.04
C ASN A 72 9.08 -26.84 23.76
N ALA A 73 9.61 -26.47 24.92
CA ALA A 73 9.11 -25.37 25.73
C ALA A 73 9.13 -24.02 25.00
N GLY A 74 10.17 -23.73 24.20
CA GLY A 74 10.28 -22.50 23.43
C GLY A 74 9.29 -22.40 22.26
N CYS A 75 8.62 -23.50 21.90
CA CYS A 75 7.56 -23.49 20.90
C CYS A 75 6.22 -23.04 21.48
N HIS A 76 5.91 -23.42 22.73
CA HIS A 76 4.62 -23.15 23.38
C HIS A 76 4.53 -21.74 23.98
N ASP A 77 3.35 -21.39 24.47
CA ASP A 77 3.13 -20.20 25.28
C ASP A 77 3.13 -20.53 26.79
N PRO A 78 3.62 -19.62 27.66
CA PRO A 78 4.26 -18.33 27.36
C PRO A 78 5.58 -18.48 26.60
N PHE A 79 5.77 -17.62 25.60
CA PHE A 79 6.89 -17.73 24.67
C PHE A 79 8.18 -17.14 25.24
N HIS A 80 9.26 -17.91 25.16
CA HIS A 80 10.60 -17.50 25.54
C HIS A 80 11.50 -17.54 24.29
N PRO A 81 11.88 -16.37 23.72
CA PRO A 81 12.65 -16.32 22.48
C PRO A 81 13.98 -17.09 22.52
N THR A 82 14.59 -17.21 23.71
CA THR A 82 15.86 -17.92 23.92
C THR A 82 15.78 -19.41 23.62
N ASP A 83 14.60 -20.02 23.81
CA ASP A 83 14.36 -21.45 23.61
C ASP A 83 13.72 -21.75 22.25
N ALA A 84 13.46 -20.71 21.46
CA ALA A 84 12.78 -20.81 20.17
C ALA A 84 13.77 -20.80 19.01
N HIS A 85 13.47 -21.56 17.96
CA HIS A 85 14.28 -21.56 16.75
C HIS A 85 13.86 -20.41 15.83
N TYR A 86 14.74 -19.43 15.66
CA TYR A 86 14.54 -18.26 14.81
C TYR A 86 15.24 -18.47 13.47
N VAL A 87 14.48 -18.39 12.37
CA VAL A 87 14.99 -18.55 11.00
C VAL A 87 15.02 -17.20 10.33
N SER A 88 16.21 -16.77 9.92
CA SER A 88 16.38 -15.56 9.13
C SER A 88 16.25 -15.83 7.62
N ASN A 89 15.77 -14.83 6.88
CA ASN A 89 15.45 -14.89 5.44
C ASN A 89 14.71 -16.18 5.07
N CYS A 90 13.55 -16.40 5.68
CA CYS A 90 12.89 -17.69 5.62
C CYS A 90 12.47 -18.06 4.19
N MET A 91 12.91 -19.23 3.73
CA MET A 91 12.64 -19.75 2.39
C MET A 91 11.76 -20.99 2.47
N VAL A 92 10.68 -21.03 1.71
CA VAL A 92 9.70 -22.13 1.74
C VAL A 92 9.40 -22.67 0.33
N PRO A 93 9.12 -23.98 0.19
CA PRO A 93 8.70 -24.55 -1.09
C PRO A 93 7.29 -24.07 -1.46
N LYS A 94 7.01 -23.98 -2.76
CA LYS A 94 5.67 -23.73 -3.30
C LYS A 94 5.17 -24.96 -4.03
N GLU A 95 3.94 -25.40 -3.73
CA GLU A 95 3.34 -26.54 -4.41
C GLU A 95 3.31 -26.30 -5.94
N GLY A 96 3.66 -27.34 -6.70
CA GLY A 96 3.74 -27.28 -8.16
C GLY A 96 4.93 -26.49 -8.73
N HIS A 97 5.89 -26.06 -7.91
CA HIS A 97 7.07 -25.30 -8.35
C HIS A 97 8.37 -25.94 -7.86
N ILE A 98 9.43 -25.84 -8.67
CA ILE A 98 10.77 -26.32 -8.31
C ILE A 98 11.51 -25.20 -7.58
N GLY A 99 12.07 -25.51 -6.40
CA GLY A 99 12.87 -24.59 -5.60
C GLY A 99 12.15 -24.05 -4.37
N VAL A 100 12.69 -22.97 -3.82
CA VAL A 100 12.17 -22.29 -2.62
C VAL A 100 12.00 -20.80 -2.89
N PHE A 101 11.07 -20.18 -2.17
CA PHE A 101 10.63 -18.81 -2.38
C PHE A 101 10.66 -18.04 -1.06
N PRO A 102 10.90 -16.71 -1.11
CA PRO A 102 10.96 -15.88 0.09
C PRO A 102 9.59 -15.85 0.77
N ALA A 103 9.54 -16.28 2.02
CA ALA A 103 8.33 -16.22 2.83
C ALA A 103 7.91 -14.76 3.08
N GLN A 104 6.61 -14.53 3.09
CA GLN A 104 6.00 -13.22 3.36
C GLN A 104 5.18 -13.21 4.66
N TYR A 105 4.94 -14.38 5.25
CA TYR A 105 4.11 -14.53 6.44
C TYR A 105 4.72 -15.50 7.45
N CYS A 106 4.61 -15.15 8.73
CA CYS A 106 4.81 -16.06 9.83
C CYS A 106 3.45 -16.59 10.29
N VAL A 107 3.36 -17.90 10.45
CA VAL A 107 2.14 -18.59 10.90
C VAL A 107 2.42 -19.20 12.28
N LYS A 108 1.43 -19.10 13.15
CA LYS A 108 1.34 -19.81 14.42
C LYS A 108 0.01 -20.56 14.48
N LEU A 109 0.08 -21.84 14.81
CA LEU A 109 -1.08 -22.67 15.09
C LEU A 109 -0.94 -23.23 16.51
N ASN A 110 -1.96 -22.98 17.33
CA ASN A 110 -2.11 -23.61 18.63
C ASN A 110 -3.39 -24.42 18.62
N GLY A 111 -3.36 -25.64 19.15
CA GLY A 111 -4.56 -26.47 19.26
C GLY A 111 -4.47 -27.52 20.34
N PHE A 112 -5.61 -28.08 20.68
CA PHE A 112 -5.76 -29.19 21.62
C PHE A 112 -6.58 -30.29 20.96
N SER A 113 -6.29 -31.55 21.25
CA SER A 113 -7.18 -32.65 20.83
C SER A 113 -8.59 -32.42 21.37
N VAL A 114 -9.63 -32.93 20.71
CA VAL A 114 -11.02 -32.85 21.21
C VAL A 114 -11.15 -33.39 22.64
N GLN A 115 -10.32 -34.37 22.99
CA GLN A 115 -10.28 -34.97 24.34
C GLN A 115 -9.47 -34.15 25.35
N GLY A 116 -8.77 -33.10 24.91
CA GLY A 116 -7.93 -32.22 25.72
C GLY A 116 -6.57 -32.79 26.13
N ASN A 117 -6.26 -34.04 25.76
CA ASN A 117 -5.06 -34.76 26.23
C ASN A 117 -3.78 -34.41 25.44
N ILE A 118 -3.93 -33.83 24.26
CA ILE A 118 -2.79 -33.46 23.40
C ILE A 118 -2.82 -31.97 23.15
N GLU A 119 -1.74 -31.28 23.48
CA GLU A 119 -1.48 -29.87 23.13
C GLU A 119 -0.51 -29.82 21.94
N LEU A 120 -0.86 -29.08 20.89
CA LEU A 120 -0.07 -28.91 19.67
C LEU A 120 0.23 -27.42 19.46
N THR A 121 1.50 -27.09 19.25
CA THR A 121 1.92 -25.78 18.76
C THR A 121 2.83 -25.94 17.55
N ILE A 122 2.51 -25.23 16.47
CA ILE A 122 3.28 -25.16 15.24
C ILE A 122 3.57 -23.70 14.92
N ARG A 123 4.82 -23.39 14.59
CA ARG A 123 5.25 -22.11 14.06
C ARG A 123 5.99 -22.35 12.76
N VAL A 124 5.59 -21.70 11.68
CA VAL A 124 6.18 -21.91 10.34
C VAL A 124 6.19 -20.61 9.54
N CYS A 125 7.01 -20.60 8.51
CA CYS A 125 6.98 -19.56 7.48
C CYS A 125 5.99 -19.97 6.37
N SER A 126 5.38 -18.99 5.69
CA SER A 126 4.44 -19.21 4.60
C SER A 126 4.60 -18.16 3.49
N LEU A 127 4.23 -18.55 2.27
CA LEU A 127 4.11 -17.64 1.12
C LEU A 127 2.77 -16.90 1.13
N GLU A 128 1.75 -17.50 1.74
CA GLU A 128 0.38 -17.01 1.69
C GLU A 128 -0.19 -16.89 3.12
N SER A 129 -1.08 -15.91 3.31
CA SER A 129 -1.83 -15.78 4.56
C SER A 129 -2.84 -16.91 4.68
N MET A 130 -2.91 -17.52 5.86
CA MET A 130 -3.92 -18.54 6.17
C MET A 130 -5.15 -17.97 6.89
N ASP A 131 -5.21 -16.63 6.99
CA ASP A 131 -6.18 -15.84 7.75
C ASP A 131 -6.25 -16.20 9.25
N ASN A 132 -6.58 -15.22 10.07
CA ASN A 132 -6.72 -15.46 11.50
C ASN A 132 -8.07 -16.13 11.76
N SER A 133 -8.06 -17.42 12.06
CA SER A 133 -9.28 -18.19 12.29
C SER A 133 -9.11 -19.23 13.39
N CYS A 134 -10.23 -19.60 14.02
CA CYS A 134 -10.28 -20.65 15.02
C CYS A 134 -11.33 -21.68 14.62
N GLY A 135 -11.05 -22.96 14.85
CA GLY A 135 -11.94 -24.02 14.46
C GLY A 135 -11.38 -25.41 14.72
N MET A 136 -12.06 -26.38 14.11
CA MET A 136 -11.67 -27.78 14.13
C MET A 136 -10.78 -28.06 12.92
N PHE A 137 -9.68 -28.77 13.12
CA PHE A 137 -8.81 -29.25 12.07
C PHE A 137 -8.31 -30.65 12.39
N ARG A 138 -7.80 -31.34 11.38
CA ARG A 138 -7.19 -32.66 11.55
C ARG A 138 -5.68 -32.52 11.47
N TYR A 139 -4.99 -32.96 12.50
CA TYR A 139 -3.53 -33.08 12.50
C TYR A 139 -3.16 -34.56 12.58
N GLN A 140 -2.51 -35.07 11.53
CA GLN A 140 -2.28 -36.51 11.36
C GLN A 140 -3.60 -37.30 11.45
N ASN A 141 -3.79 -38.08 12.51
CA ASN A 141 -4.99 -38.88 12.77
C ASN A 141 -5.86 -38.34 13.92
N GLU A 142 -5.53 -37.19 14.49
CA GLU A 142 -6.24 -36.59 15.62
C GLU A 142 -7.11 -35.40 15.17
N TYR A 143 -8.32 -35.32 15.71
CA TYR A 143 -9.16 -34.13 15.60
C TYR A 143 -8.75 -33.13 16.68
N MET A 144 -8.38 -31.94 16.25
CA MET A 144 -7.88 -30.86 17.09
C MET A 144 -8.81 -29.65 16.99
N GLN A 145 -8.99 -28.94 18.10
CA GLN A 145 -9.59 -27.62 18.17
C GLN A 145 -8.50 -26.60 18.42
N GLY A 146 -8.43 -25.54 17.63
CA GLY A 146 -7.38 -24.54 17.79
C GLY A 146 -7.56 -23.29 16.96
N CYS A 147 -6.54 -22.45 16.96
CA CYS A 147 -6.50 -21.20 16.23
C CYS A 147 -5.23 -21.13 15.39
N ILE A 148 -5.39 -20.62 14.17
CA ILE A 148 -4.31 -20.20 13.30
C ILE A 148 -4.20 -18.68 13.33
N SER A 149 -2.98 -18.17 13.39
CA SER A 149 -2.65 -16.76 13.39
C SER A 149 -1.52 -16.51 12.40
N THR A 150 -1.73 -15.54 11.52
CA THR A 150 -0.79 -15.12 10.48
C THR A 150 -0.42 -13.65 10.70
N CYS A 151 0.84 -13.31 10.47
CA CYS A 151 1.36 -11.95 10.49
C CYS A 151 2.53 -11.82 9.50
N ASP A 152 2.90 -10.59 9.14
CA ASP A 152 3.81 -10.25 8.02
C ASP A 152 5.04 -9.44 8.47
N GLU A 153 5.35 -9.43 9.77
CA GLU A 153 6.51 -8.77 10.35
C GLU A 153 7.54 -9.80 10.88
N ASN A 154 8.82 -9.41 10.94
CA ASN A 154 9.88 -10.29 11.44
C ASN A 154 9.62 -10.75 12.88
N GLY A 155 9.59 -12.06 13.11
CA GLY A 155 9.42 -12.67 14.44
C GLY A 155 8.05 -12.43 15.09
N CYS A 156 7.05 -11.99 14.31
CA CYS A 156 5.73 -11.63 14.83
C CYS A 156 4.97 -12.83 15.40
N ASN A 157 5.31 -14.05 14.97
CA ASN A 157 4.77 -15.29 15.52
C ASN A 157 5.50 -15.71 16.81
N SER A 158 5.80 -14.79 17.73
CA SER A 158 6.41 -15.05 19.05
C SER A 158 5.37 -15.20 20.16
N ALA A 159 4.44 -14.27 20.35
CA ALA A 159 3.37 -14.38 21.35
C ALA A 159 2.16 -13.51 20.99
N LEU A 160 1.07 -13.65 21.77
CA LEU A 160 -0.30 -13.16 21.50
C LEU A 160 -0.33 -11.95 20.56
N SER A 161 -0.82 -12.21 19.34
CA SER A 161 -1.10 -11.22 18.30
C SER A 161 -1.89 -10.08 18.94
N LYS A 162 -1.21 -8.98 19.26
CA LYS A 162 -1.93 -7.73 19.43
C LYS A 162 -2.61 -7.52 18.10
N LEU A 163 -3.94 -7.36 18.14
CA LEU A 163 -4.71 -6.87 17.01
C LEU A 163 -4.18 -5.47 16.66
N THR A 164 -3.06 -5.40 15.96
CA THR A 164 -2.54 -4.16 15.41
C THR A 164 -3.39 -3.87 14.19
N SER A 165 -4.52 -3.20 14.45
CA SER A 165 -5.31 -2.56 13.40
C SER A 165 -4.37 -1.65 12.62
N SER A 166 -4.09 -2.04 11.38
CA SER A 166 -3.23 -1.30 10.47
C SER A 166 -3.92 0.05 10.19
N SER A 167 -3.48 1.10 10.89
CA SER A 167 -4.06 2.45 10.83
C SER A 167 -3.62 3.19 9.56
N TRP A 168 -3.92 2.61 8.39
CA TRP A 168 -3.75 3.29 7.10
C TRP A 168 -4.78 4.40 6.90
N THR A 169 -5.86 4.41 7.69
CA THR A 169 -6.90 5.46 7.66
C THR A 169 -6.37 6.82 8.08
N ALA A 170 -5.37 6.89 8.97
CA ALA A 170 -4.78 8.16 9.41
C ALA A 170 -4.00 8.86 8.29
N HIS A 171 -3.33 8.10 7.41
CA HIS A 171 -2.58 8.64 6.27
C HIS A 171 -3.51 9.26 5.21
N TRP A 172 -4.63 8.59 4.89
CA TRP A 172 -5.61 9.12 3.93
C TRP A 172 -6.30 10.40 4.44
N LEU A 173 -6.52 10.52 5.74
CA LEU A 173 -7.10 11.74 6.34
C LEU A 173 -6.15 12.94 6.24
N LEU A 174 -4.85 12.75 6.47
CA LEU A 174 -3.85 13.83 6.35
C LEU A 174 -3.69 14.32 4.91
N ILE A 175 -3.67 13.42 3.93
CA ILE A 175 -3.58 13.78 2.50
C ILE A 175 -4.83 14.56 2.05
N GLY A 176 -6.02 14.17 2.52
CA GLY A 176 -7.26 14.89 2.24
C GLY A 176 -7.26 16.33 2.78
N VAL A 177 -6.76 16.54 4.01
CA VAL A 177 -6.69 17.86 4.65
C VAL A 177 -5.70 18.78 3.93
N ILE A 178 -4.52 18.27 3.57
CA ILE A 178 -3.49 19.04 2.84
C ILE A 178 -4.02 19.48 1.47
N SER A 179 -4.73 18.59 0.77
CA SER A 179 -5.34 18.90 -0.53
C SER A 179 -6.39 20.00 -0.40
N PHE A 180 -7.24 19.96 0.62
CA PHE A 180 -8.29 20.97 0.85
C PHE A 180 -7.71 22.35 1.22
N VAL A 181 -6.65 22.39 2.03
CA VAL A 181 -5.96 23.63 2.42
C VAL A 181 -5.28 24.27 1.20
N SER A 182 -4.66 23.47 0.32
CA SER A 182 -3.99 23.99 -0.89
C SER A 182 -4.97 24.64 -1.88
N VAL A 183 -6.14 24.03 -2.10
CA VAL A 183 -7.21 24.61 -2.96
C VAL A 183 -7.79 25.88 -2.33
N SER A 184 -7.95 25.90 -1.01
CA SER A 184 -8.48 27.07 -0.30
C SER A 184 -7.50 28.25 -0.35
N LEU A 185 -6.20 28.01 -0.14
CA LEU A 185 -5.15 29.02 -0.27
C LEU A 185 -5.04 29.54 -1.72
N CYS A 186 -5.17 28.66 -2.71
CA CYS A 186 -5.16 29.05 -4.12
C CYS A 186 -6.36 29.93 -4.48
N ASN A 187 -7.55 29.63 -3.97
CA ASN A 187 -8.75 30.44 -4.21
C ASN A 187 -8.70 31.81 -3.52
N ILE A 188 -8.02 31.92 -2.38
CA ILE A 188 -7.81 33.20 -1.70
C ILE A 188 -6.79 34.05 -2.47
N ALA A 189 -5.70 33.45 -2.95
CA ALA A 189 -4.69 34.15 -3.75
C ALA A 189 -5.23 34.63 -5.11
N ALA A 190 -6.21 33.93 -5.70
CA ALA A 190 -6.86 34.34 -6.94
C ALA A 190 -7.90 35.48 -6.77
N ARG A 191 -8.20 35.88 -5.53
CA ARG A 191 -9.17 36.94 -5.19
C ARG A 191 -8.52 38.23 -4.65
N LEU A 192 -7.20 38.25 -4.49
CA LEU A 192 -6.39 39.43 -4.13
C LEU A 192 -5.73 39.99 -5.39
#